data_AF-A0AAW5RB41-F1
#
_entry.id   AF-A0AAW5RB41-F1
#
_cell.length_a   1.000
_cell.length_b   1.000
_cell.length_c   1.000
_cell.angle_alpha   90.00
_cell.angle_beta   90.00
_cell.angle_gamma   90.00
#
_symmetry.space_group_name_H-M   'P 1'
#
loop_
_entity.id
_entity.type
_entity.pdbx_description
1 polymer ?
#
loop_
_entity_poly.entity_id
_entity_poly.type
_entity_poly.pdbx_seq_one_letter_code
_entity_poly.pdbx_strand_id
1 'polypeptide(L)'
;MINIVLEMHWSNNPIPLDQLKSDPDFILDIPLGLFTSLESPVKSVNGITGDVILNADDVGADQAGAAQAVLETLDNQKLDKIDYVQHFRGLFSSYAALTAALPIALDGDYAHIDSGSGFDRMSAIWDSDDSKWTVNAVNVGSNTDEVPEGSSNLYFTSDRVRQTTLMGLDLSDSNAVVTTDAILVAIGKLQSQINEMGSDVWNWVHYSEVGIFGSCFAEYFINGIGGLYFCIKDNVLYVKGLITVTTSASTVQNIFVFQNADYYILKPDILNVNLQYFSAQRINLWLTGSLVYEYVKSGATYALKTTSSITAGHVFQILPTALCYVN
;
A
#
# COMPACT_ATOMS: atom_id res chain seq x y z
N MET A 1 53.05 -8.44 -47.23
CA MET A 1 53.93 -7.82 -48.26
C MET A 1 53.33 -8.15 -49.62
N ILE A 2 52.77 -7.16 -50.31
CA ILE A 2 52.33 -7.32 -51.69
C ILE A 2 53.55 -7.11 -52.59
N ASN A 3 53.82 -8.06 -53.48
CA ASN A 3 54.80 -7.89 -54.55
C ASN A 3 54.08 -7.25 -55.73
N ILE A 4 54.41 -6.00 -56.05
CA ILE A 4 53.99 -5.37 -57.30
C ILE A 4 54.98 -5.83 -58.37
N VAL A 5 54.49 -6.50 -59.42
CA VAL A 5 55.30 -6.94 -60.56
C VAL A 5 54.95 -6.08 -61.76
N LEU A 6 55.95 -5.45 -62.36
CA LEU A 6 55.82 -4.74 -63.63
C LEU A 6 56.48 -5.59 -64.72
N GLU A 7 55.68 -6.16 -65.63
CA GLU A 7 56.19 -6.94 -66.76
C GLU A 7 56.14 -6.08 -68.03
N MET A 8 57.29 -5.89 -68.68
CA MET A 8 57.39 -5.17 -69.95
C MET A 8 57.68 -6.18 -71.06
N HIS A 9 56.80 -6.24 -72.04
CA HIS A 9 56.96 -7.07 -73.23
C HIS A 9 57.33 -6.19 -74.43
N TRP A 10 58.31 -6.64 -75.22
CA TRP A 10 58.68 -5.99 -76.48
C TRP A 10 58.57 -7.01 -77.61
N SER A 11 58.23 -6.55 -78.82
CA SER A 11 57.87 -7.43 -79.93
C SER A 11 59.04 -8.24 -80.51
N ASN A 12 60.29 -7.83 -80.29
CA ASN A 12 61.49 -8.40 -80.94
C ASN A 12 62.63 -8.74 -79.95
N ASN A 13 62.44 -9.72 -79.06
CA ASN A 13 63.43 -10.35 -78.15
C ASN A 13 64.94 -10.13 -78.51
N PRO A 14 65.85 -9.52 -77.69
CA PRO A 14 65.77 -8.65 -76.49
C PRO A 14 66.03 -7.14 -76.73
N ILE A 15 65.57 -6.23 -75.84
CA ILE A 15 65.95 -4.79 -75.86
C ILE A 15 67.47 -4.67 -75.71
N PRO A 16 68.21 -4.06 -76.66
CA PRO A 16 69.66 -3.88 -76.54
C PRO A 16 69.97 -2.78 -75.52
N LEU A 17 70.27 -3.18 -74.28
CA LEU A 17 70.72 -2.29 -73.20
C LEU A 17 72.23 -2.45 -73.03
N ASP A 18 73.02 -1.72 -73.84
CA ASP A 18 74.49 -1.83 -73.77
C ASP A 18 75.17 -0.86 -72.79
N GLN A 19 74.46 0.10 -72.18
CA GLN A 19 74.95 0.91 -71.06
C GLN A 19 73.89 1.90 -70.54
N LEU A 20 73.90 2.17 -69.23
CA LEU A 20 73.15 3.26 -68.60
C LEU A 20 73.65 4.60 -69.16
N LYS A 21 72.87 5.23 -70.04
CA LYS A 21 73.17 6.56 -70.57
C LYS A 21 72.79 7.61 -69.53
N SER A 22 73.66 8.59 -69.25
CA SER A 22 73.36 9.68 -68.31
C SER A 22 72.20 10.57 -68.74
N ASP A 23 71.92 10.60 -70.05
CA ASP A 23 70.78 11.29 -70.67
C ASP A 23 69.99 10.30 -71.53
N PRO A 24 68.98 9.62 -70.98
CA PRO A 24 68.18 8.66 -71.74
C PRO A 24 67.34 9.38 -72.81
N ASP A 25 67.26 8.79 -74.02
CA ASP A 25 66.49 9.36 -75.13
C ASP A 25 64.96 9.24 -74.87
N PHE A 26 64.54 8.41 -73.91
CA PHE A 26 63.15 8.24 -73.49
C PHE A 26 63.09 7.92 -71.98
N ILE A 27 62.31 8.69 -71.22
CA ILE A 27 61.99 8.43 -69.81
C ILE A 27 60.53 8.02 -69.74
N LEU A 28 60.26 6.84 -69.16
CA LEU A 28 58.90 6.42 -68.88
C LEU A 28 58.60 6.65 -67.40
N ASP A 29 58.12 7.85 -67.08
CA ASP A 29 57.54 8.11 -65.77
C ASP A 29 56.12 7.52 -65.74
N ILE A 30 55.93 6.44 -65.00
CA ILE A 30 54.60 5.88 -64.71
C ILE A 30 54.17 6.43 -63.35
N PRO A 31 53.31 7.47 -63.29
CA PRO A 31 52.73 7.89 -62.03
C PRO A 31 51.74 6.82 -61.58
N LEU A 32 52.20 5.88 -60.77
CA LEU A 32 51.30 5.10 -59.93
C LEU A 32 50.78 6.09 -58.90
N GLY A 33 49.54 6.54 -59.06
CA GLY A 33 48.94 7.58 -58.23
C GLY A 33 49.06 7.30 -56.73
N LEU A 34 48.68 8.28 -55.91
CA LEU A 34 48.78 8.13 -54.45
C LEU A 34 47.84 7.03 -53.94
N PHE A 35 48.41 5.92 -53.45
CA PHE A 35 47.65 4.94 -52.67
C PHE A 35 47.36 5.54 -51.29
N THR A 36 46.19 6.17 -51.12
CA THR A 36 45.89 6.95 -49.91
C THR A 36 45.50 6.12 -48.68
N SER A 37 45.26 4.81 -48.81
CA SER A 37 45.09 3.95 -47.63
C SER A 37 45.32 2.46 -47.93
N LEU A 38 46.15 1.83 -47.11
CA LEU A 38 46.33 0.37 -46.99
C LEU A 38 45.68 -0.19 -45.71
N GLU A 39 44.88 0.63 -45.04
CA GLU A 39 44.31 0.32 -43.73
C GLU A 39 42.99 -0.44 -43.87
N SER A 40 42.80 -1.47 -43.05
CA SER A 40 41.53 -2.18 -42.94
C SER A 40 40.38 -1.20 -42.66
N PRO A 41 39.23 -1.31 -43.36
CA PRO A 41 38.13 -0.34 -43.27
C PRO A 41 37.51 -0.23 -41.87
N VAL A 42 37.74 -1.22 -41.00
CA VAL A 42 37.33 -1.21 -39.59
C VAL A 42 38.56 -1.27 -38.70
N LYS A 43 38.77 -0.25 -37.87
CA LYS A 43 39.95 -0.14 -36.99
C LYS A 43 39.70 -0.50 -35.52
N SER A 44 38.43 -0.59 -35.12
CA SER A 44 38.05 -1.04 -33.79
C SER A 44 36.60 -1.49 -33.70
N VAL A 45 36.35 -2.59 -32.98
CA VAL A 45 35.01 -3.05 -32.54
C VAL A 45 35.12 -3.55 -31.11
N ASN A 46 34.21 -3.12 -30.23
CA ASN A 46 34.12 -3.57 -28.82
C ASN A 46 35.45 -3.62 -28.04
N GLY A 47 36.35 -2.66 -28.26
CA GLY A 47 37.62 -2.54 -27.55
C GLY A 47 38.79 -3.31 -28.17
N ILE A 48 38.56 -4.10 -29.21
CA ILE A 48 39.62 -4.67 -30.05
C ILE A 48 40.05 -3.57 -31.03
N THR A 49 41.34 -3.30 -31.13
CA THR A 49 41.93 -2.25 -32.00
C THR A 49 42.99 -2.85 -32.92
N GLY A 50 43.10 -2.34 -34.16
CA GLY A 50 44.06 -2.82 -35.17
C GLY A 50 43.39 -3.49 -36.37
N ASP A 51 44.07 -4.44 -37.03
CA ASP A 51 43.47 -5.30 -38.06
C ASP A 51 42.48 -6.27 -37.38
N VAL A 52 41.20 -5.90 -37.36
CA VAL A 52 40.15 -6.68 -36.67
C VAL A 52 39.51 -7.67 -37.64
N ILE A 53 39.75 -8.96 -37.45
CA ILE A 53 38.95 -10.04 -38.03
C ILE A 53 37.77 -10.27 -37.08
N LEU A 54 36.57 -9.85 -37.48
CA LEU A 54 35.36 -9.97 -36.65
C LEU A 54 34.88 -11.43 -36.60
N ASN A 55 34.56 -11.91 -35.40
CA ASN A 55 33.77 -13.12 -35.19
C ASN A 55 32.31 -12.77 -34.81
N ALA A 56 31.48 -13.80 -34.59
CA ALA A 56 30.06 -13.61 -34.25
C ALA A 56 29.86 -12.86 -32.93
N ASP A 57 30.72 -13.10 -31.93
CA ASP A 57 30.63 -12.44 -30.62
C ASP A 57 30.99 -10.95 -30.71
N ASP A 58 31.96 -10.59 -31.57
CA ASP A 58 32.42 -9.21 -31.75
C ASP A 58 31.30 -8.28 -32.27
N VAL A 59 30.36 -8.82 -33.05
CA VAL A 59 29.24 -8.06 -33.64
C VAL A 59 27.91 -8.27 -32.89
N GLY A 60 27.92 -9.04 -31.80
CA GLY A 60 26.70 -9.39 -31.07
C GLY A 60 25.71 -10.22 -31.91
N ALA A 61 26.23 -11.06 -32.81
CA ALA A 61 25.38 -11.98 -33.57
C ALA A 61 24.82 -13.05 -32.64
N ASP A 62 23.56 -13.43 -32.85
CA ASP A 62 22.94 -14.52 -32.11
C ASP A 62 23.74 -15.81 -32.29
N GLN A 63 23.81 -16.61 -31.21
CA GLN A 63 24.52 -17.89 -31.25
C GLN A 63 23.94 -18.80 -32.34
N ALA A 64 24.83 -19.48 -33.07
CA ALA A 64 24.42 -20.46 -34.07
C ALA A 64 23.48 -21.51 -33.44
N GLY A 65 22.26 -21.61 -33.95
CA GLY A 65 21.23 -22.50 -33.43
C GLY A 65 20.24 -21.85 -32.46
N ALA A 66 20.41 -20.60 -32.04
CA ALA A 66 19.45 -19.89 -31.18
C ALA A 66 18.06 -19.80 -31.84
N ALA A 67 18.00 -19.47 -33.13
CA ALA A 67 16.75 -19.46 -33.88
C ALA A 67 16.08 -20.84 -33.98
N GLN A 68 16.88 -21.91 -34.09
CA GLN A 68 16.40 -23.28 -34.14
C GLN A 68 15.83 -23.74 -32.79
N ALA A 69 16.49 -23.40 -31.68
CA ALA A 69 16.00 -23.68 -30.33
C ALA A 69 14.68 -22.95 -30.03
N VAL A 70 14.54 -21.70 -30.49
CA VAL A 70 13.29 -20.94 -30.40
C VAL A 70 12.18 -21.59 -31.23
N LEU A 71 12.49 -22.02 -32.46
CA LEU A 71 11.55 -22.75 -33.32
C LEU A 71 11.07 -24.05 -32.65
N GLU A 72 12.00 -24.88 -32.15
CA GLU A 72 11.66 -26.13 -31.48
C GLU A 72 10.85 -25.91 -30.20
N THR A 73 11.13 -24.85 -29.45
CA THR A 73 10.35 -24.51 -28.24
C THR A 73 8.94 -24.05 -28.61
N LEU A 74 8.81 -23.21 -29.65
CA LEU A 74 7.52 -22.71 -30.12
C LEU A 74 6.66 -23.82 -30.74
N ASP A 75 7.26 -24.74 -31.50
CA ASP A 75 6.55 -25.86 -32.10
C ASP A 75 6.04 -26.84 -31.03
N ASN A 76 6.80 -27.06 -29.94
CA ASN A 76 6.35 -27.89 -28.82
C ASN A 76 5.33 -27.21 -27.88
N GLN A 77 5.13 -25.89 -27.98
CA GLN A 77 4.20 -25.12 -27.15
C GLN A 77 2.91 -24.73 -27.88
N LYS A 78 2.93 -24.76 -29.21
CA LYS A 78 1.74 -24.56 -30.02
C LYS A 78 1.02 -25.89 -30.16
N LEU A 79 -0.30 -25.84 -30.23
CA LEU A 79 -1.11 -27.01 -30.56
C LEU A 79 -0.62 -27.56 -31.91
N ASP A 80 -0.26 -28.85 -31.97
CA ASP A 80 0.25 -29.49 -33.19
C ASP A 80 -0.71 -29.23 -34.35
N LYS A 81 -0.25 -28.55 -35.39
CA LYS A 81 -1.09 -28.14 -36.54
C LYS A 81 -1.73 -29.35 -37.25
N ILE A 82 -1.12 -30.52 -37.12
CA ILE A 82 -1.62 -31.77 -37.70
C ILE A 82 -2.78 -32.38 -36.90
N ASP A 83 -2.87 -32.07 -35.60
CA ASP A 83 -3.92 -32.54 -34.69
C ASP A 83 -5.02 -31.50 -34.48
N TYR A 84 -4.76 -30.24 -34.81
CA TYR A 84 -5.77 -29.18 -34.76
C TYR A 84 -6.75 -29.27 -35.94
N VAL A 85 -7.88 -29.94 -35.71
CA VAL A 85 -9.06 -29.83 -36.58
C VAL A 85 -9.84 -28.59 -36.15
N GLN A 86 -9.70 -27.49 -36.91
CA GLN A 86 -10.56 -26.32 -36.72
C GLN A 86 -11.99 -26.72 -37.04
N HIS A 87 -12.89 -26.62 -36.07
CA HIS A 87 -14.31 -26.93 -36.23
C HIS A 87 -15.18 -25.68 -36.38
N PHE A 88 -14.67 -24.49 -36.03
CA PHE A 88 -15.40 -23.25 -36.27
C PHE A 88 -15.43 -22.91 -37.77
N ARG A 89 -16.63 -22.70 -38.32
CA ARG A 89 -16.87 -22.47 -39.75
C ARG A 89 -17.20 -21.01 -40.10
N GLY A 90 -17.32 -20.13 -39.11
CA GLY A 90 -17.50 -18.69 -39.30
C GLY A 90 -18.86 -18.16 -38.83
N LEU A 91 -19.10 -16.90 -39.17
CA LEU A 91 -20.31 -16.15 -38.84
C LEU A 91 -21.13 -15.91 -40.12
N PHE A 92 -22.43 -16.21 -40.07
CA PHE A 92 -23.35 -16.10 -41.20
C PHE A 92 -24.54 -15.21 -40.85
N SER A 93 -25.08 -14.49 -41.83
CA SER A 93 -26.22 -13.59 -41.61
C SER A 93 -27.57 -14.30 -41.44
N SER A 94 -27.64 -15.59 -41.76
CA SER A 94 -28.84 -16.42 -41.63
C SER A 94 -28.50 -17.91 -41.78
N TYR A 95 -29.40 -18.79 -41.37
CA TYR A 95 -29.30 -20.24 -41.62
C TYR A 95 -29.26 -20.56 -43.12
N ALA A 96 -29.97 -19.79 -43.95
CA ALA A 96 -29.93 -19.93 -45.40
C ALA A 96 -28.55 -19.57 -45.97
N ALA A 97 -27.90 -18.52 -45.44
CA ALA A 97 -26.54 -18.16 -45.84
C ALA A 97 -25.52 -19.23 -45.44
N LEU A 98 -25.66 -19.81 -44.24
CA LEU A 98 -24.83 -20.93 -43.79
C LEU A 98 -24.95 -22.15 -44.70
N THR A 99 -26.19 -22.63 -44.93
CA THR A 99 -26.41 -23.85 -45.74
C THR A 99 -26.06 -23.65 -47.22
N ALA A 100 -26.19 -22.43 -47.75
CA ALA A 100 -25.73 -22.10 -49.10
C ALA A 100 -24.21 -22.08 -49.23
N ALA A 101 -23.50 -21.55 -48.22
CA ALA A 101 -22.04 -21.47 -48.22
C ALA A 101 -21.36 -22.81 -47.87
N LEU A 102 -21.96 -23.58 -46.97
CA LEU A 102 -21.44 -24.85 -46.45
C LEU A 102 -22.54 -25.93 -46.46
N PRO A 103 -22.83 -26.53 -47.63
CA PRO A 103 -23.88 -27.55 -47.74
C PRO A 103 -23.51 -28.89 -47.08
N ILE A 104 -22.21 -29.15 -46.89
CA ILE A 104 -21.65 -30.35 -46.27
C ILE A 104 -20.55 -29.90 -45.29
N ALA A 105 -20.52 -30.48 -44.09
CA ALA A 105 -19.47 -30.25 -43.10
C ALA A 105 -19.07 -31.57 -42.42
N LEU A 106 -18.14 -31.50 -41.45
CA LEU A 106 -17.68 -32.65 -40.67
C LEU A 106 -18.31 -32.66 -39.28
N ASP A 107 -18.36 -33.83 -38.65
CA ASP A 107 -18.79 -34.00 -37.27
C ASP A 107 -18.00 -33.08 -36.33
N GLY A 108 -18.72 -32.38 -35.45
CA GLY A 108 -18.16 -31.40 -34.54
C GLY A 108 -18.04 -29.99 -35.12
N ASP A 109 -18.27 -29.80 -36.42
CA ASP A 109 -18.28 -28.47 -37.03
C ASP A 109 -19.41 -27.60 -36.49
N TYR A 110 -19.10 -26.34 -36.22
CA TYR A 110 -20.08 -25.37 -35.75
C TYR A 110 -19.90 -24.01 -36.42
N ALA A 111 -21.01 -23.31 -36.61
CA ALA A 111 -21.08 -21.98 -37.20
C ALA A 111 -21.97 -21.08 -36.35
N HIS A 112 -21.72 -19.79 -36.39
CA HIS A 112 -22.59 -18.81 -35.76
C HIS A 112 -23.49 -18.15 -36.79
N ILE A 113 -24.74 -17.88 -36.40
CA ILE A 113 -25.71 -17.17 -37.21
C ILE A 113 -26.13 -15.92 -36.46
N ASP A 114 -25.94 -14.75 -37.07
CA ASP A 114 -26.33 -13.44 -36.55
C ASP A 114 -27.14 -12.70 -37.61
N SER A 115 -28.45 -12.62 -37.41
CA SER A 115 -29.38 -11.96 -38.33
C SER A 115 -29.53 -10.46 -38.11
N GLY A 116 -28.69 -9.86 -37.26
CA GLY A 116 -28.71 -8.42 -36.98
C GLY A 116 -29.72 -8.01 -35.90
N SER A 117 -29.99 -6.71 -35.80
CA SER A 117 -30.62 -6.08 -34.64
C SER A 117 -31.93 -6.76 -34.21
N GLY A 118 -31.94 -7.29 -32.99
CA GLY A 118 -33.13 -7.85 -32.33
C GLY A 118 -33.18 -9.37 -32.23
N PHE A 119 -32.21 -10.09 -32.81
CA PHE A 119 -32.04 -11.53 -32.59
C PHE A 119 -30.65 -11.82 -32.03
N ASP A 120 -30.60 -12.67 -31.02
CA ASP A 120 -29.35 -13.11 -30.41
C ASP A 120 -28.58 -14.06 -31.34
N ARG A 121 -27.25 -14.10 -31.21
CA ARG A 121 -26.39 -14.99 -32.00
C ARG A 121 -26.76 -16.46 -31.74
N MET A 122 -27.07 -17.19 -32.79
CA MET A 122 -27.39 -18.62 -32.75
C MET A 122 -26.16 -19.45 -33.09
N SER A 123 -26.03 -20.64 -32.52
CA SER A 123 -25.02 -21.63 -32.91
C SER A 123 -25.67 -22.77 -33.67
N ALA A 124 -25.19 -23.00 -34.89
CA ALA A 124 -25.52 -24.15 -35.71
C ALA A 124 -24.40 -25.18 -35.61
N ILE A 125 -24.75 -26.44 -35.39
CA ILE A 125 -23.83 -27.57 -35.31
C ILE A 125 -24.14 -28.50 -36.49
N TRP A 126 -23.10 -29.09 -37.09
CA TRP A 126 -23.28 -30.08 -38.13
C TRP A 126 -23.76 -31.41 -37.52
N ASP A 127 -24.93 -31.87 -37.98
CA ASP A 127 -25.47 -33.19 -37.67
C ASP A 127 -25.18 -34.11 -38.86
N SER A 128 -24.32 -35.09 -38.63
CA SER A 128 -23.85 -36.03 -39.65
C SER A 128 -24.83 -37.17 -39.92
N ASP A 129 -25.68 -37.52 -38.95
CA ASP A 129 -26.72 -38.54 -39.13
C ASP A 129 -27.75 -38.05 -40.17
N ASP A 130 -28.12 -36.77 -40.09
CA ASP A 130 -29.09 -36.13 -40.99
C ASP A 130 -28.45 -35.34 -42.15
N SER A 131 -27.11 -35.25 -42.19
CA SER A 131 -26.34 -34.44 -43.15
C SER A 131 -26.83 -32.99 -43.27
N LYS A 132 -27.13 -32.37 -42.12
CA LYS A 132 -27.74 -31.04 -42.05
C LYS A 132 -27.19 -30.23 -40.87
N TRP A 133 -27.19 -28.91 -41.03
CA TRP A 133 -26.98 -27.99 -39.92
C TRP A 133 -28.19 -27.99 -38.99
N THR A 134 -27.99 -28.16 -37.69
CA THR A 134 -29.02 -28.01 -36.66
C THR A 134 -28.72 -26.82 -35.74
N VAL A 135 -29.72 -26.01 -35.40
CA VAL A 135 -29.54 -24.87 -34.49
C VAL A 135 -29.70 -25.38 -33.06
N ASN A 136 -28.59 -25.55 -32.35
CA ASN A 136 -28.57 -26.20 -31.03
C ASN A 136 -28.79 -25.21 -29.87
N ALA A 137 -28.41 -23.94 -30.04
CA ALA A 137 -28.60 -22.92 -29.00
C ALA A 137 -28.86 -21.52 -29.59
N VAL A 138 -29.81 -20.81 -28.99
CA VAL A 138 -30.07 -19.39 -29.20
C VAL A 138 -29.41 -18.64 -28.04
N ASN A 139 -28.67 -17.56 -28.33
CA ASN A 139 -27.98 -16.73 -27.36
C ASN A 139 -26.71 -17.33 -26.72
N VAL A 140 -25.77 -17.81 -27.56
CA VAL A 140 -24.44 -18.25 -27.09
C VAL A 140 -23.58 -17.01 -26.85
N GLY A 141 -23.70 -16.41 -25.67
CA GLY A 141 -22.78 -15.36 -25.25
C GLY A 141 -21.37 -15.94 -25.08
N SER A 142 -20.43 -15.52 -25.94
CA SER A 142 -19.04 -15.98 -25.95
C SER A 142 -18.24 -15.45 -24.75
N ASN A 143 -18.75 -14.41 -24.10
CA ASN A 143 -18.22 -13.80 -22.89
C ASN A 143 -19.38 -13.19 -22.08
N THR A 144 -19.09 -12.66 -20.90
CA THR A 144 -20.08 -12.04 -20.01
C THR A 144 -20.74 -10.79 -20.60
N ASP A 145 -20.13 -10.15 -21.61
CA ASP A 145 -20.71 -8.97 -22.27
C ASP A 145 -21.82 -9.35 -23.26
N GLU A 146 -21.80 -10.59 -23.79
CA GLU A 146 -22.78 -11.12 -24.73
C GLU A 146 -23.94 -11.88 -24.04
N VAL A 147 -23.93 -12.02 -22.70
CA VAL A 147 -24.99 -12.70 -21.94
C VAL A 147 -25.90 -11.67 -21.26
N PRO A 148 -27.18 -11.52 -21.68
CA PRO A 148 -28.14 -10.63 -21.01
C PRO A 148 -28.43 -11.09 -19.58
N GLU A 149 -28.27 -10.22 -18.58
CA GLU A 149 -28.47 -10.55 -17.16
C GLU A 149 -29.94 -10.91 -16.79
N GLY A 150 -30.89 -10.54 -17.64
CA GLY A 150 -32.32 -10.72 -17.38
C GLY A 150 -32.80 -9.94 -16.15
N SER A 151 -33.88 -10.39 -15.50
CA SER A 151 -34.49 -9.70 -14.36
C SER A 151 -34.23 -10.34 -12.99
N SER A 152 -33.67 -11.55 -12.95
CA SER A 152 -33.58 -12.36 -11.72
C SER A 152 -32.16 -12.69 -11.29
N ASN A 153 -31.26 -12.99 -12.24
CA ASN A 153 -29.89 -13.42 -11.96
C ASN A 153 -28.88 -12.40 -12.48
N LEU A 154 -28.75 -11.29 -11.76
CA LEU A 154 -27.82 -10.22 -12.07
C LEU A 154 -26.41 -10.55 -11.55
N TYR A 155 -25.35 -10.14 -12.25
CA TYR A 155 -23.96 -10.29 -11.80
C TYR A 155 -23.66 -9.35 -10.64
N PHE A 156 -24.29 -8.17 -10.63
CA PHE A 156 -24.20 -7.17 -9.57
C PHE A 156 -25.58 -6.81 -9.02
N THR A 157 -25.72 -6.77 -7.70
CA THR A 157 -26.87 -6.10 -7.05
C THR A 157 -26.39 -5.31 -5.84
N SER A 158 -26.99 -4.14 -5.61
CA SER A 158 -26.68 -3.33 -4.43
C SER A 158 -26.98 -4.07 -3.12
N ASP A 159 -27.95 -5.00 -3.13
CA ASP A 159 -28.25 -5.86 -1.98
C ASP A 159 -27.09 -6.81 -1.65
N ARG A 160 -26.49 -7.46 -2.66
CA ARG A 160 -25.33 -8.34 -2.46
C ARG A 160 -24.13 -7.56 -1.91
N VAL A 161 -23.89 -6.34 -2.38
CA VAL A 161 -22.84 -5.47 -1.86
C VAL A 161 -23.09 -5.13 -0.39
N ARG A 162 -24.31 -4.71 -0.04
CA ARG A 162 -24.67 -4.38 1.36
C ARG A 162 -24.60 -5.57 2.32
N GLN A 163 -24.87 -6.78 1.82
CA GLN A 163 -24.84 -8.02 2.61
C GLN A 163 -23.45 -8.65 2.68
N THR A 164 -22.45 -8.07 2.00
CA THR A 164 -21.07 -8.59 2.04
C THR A 164 -20.54 -8.53 3.47
N THR A 165 -20.08 -9.68 3.98
CA THR A 165 -19.53 -9.79 5.33
C THR A 165 -18.10 -9.25 5.38
N LEU A 166 -17.74 -8.57 6.46
CA LEU A 166 -16.39 -8.02 6.69
C LEU A 166 -15.43 -9.09 7.25
N MET A 167 -15.40 -10.29 6.65
CA MET A 167 -14.50 -11.35 7.09
C MET A 167 -13.04 -10.90 6.98
N GLY A 168 -12.25 -11.13 8.02
CA GLY A 168 -10.86 -10.68 8.07
C GLY A 168 -10.67 -9.20 8.44
N LEU A 169 -11.72 -8.52 8.94
CA LEU A 169 -11.59 -7.18 9.52
C LEU A 169 -10.55 -7.18 10.66
N ASP A 170 -9.54 -6.33 10.53
CA ASP A 170 -8.50 -6.11 11.53
C ASP A 170 -8.71 -4.75 12.21
N LEU A 171 -8.68 -4.73 13.54
CA LEU A 171 -8.93 -3.54 14.38
C LEU A 171 -7.68 -3.09 15.14
N SER A 172 -6.51 -3.67 14.82
CA SER A 172 -5.27 -3.43 15.56
C SER A 172 -4.47 -2.20 15.07
N ASP A 173 -4.76 -1.68 13.88
CA ASP A 173 -4.06 -0.54 13.29
C ASP A 173 -4.89 0.74 13.40
N SER A 174 -4.44 1.73 14.18
CA SER A 174 -5.09 3.02 14.35
C SER A 174 -4.50 4.14 13.48
N ASN A 175 -3.59 3.83 12.55
CA ASN A 175 -3.04 4.82 11.65
C ASN A 175 -4.11 5.44 10.74
N ALA A 176 -3.82 6.62 10.19
CA ALA A 176 -4.68 7.28 9.24
C ALA A 176 -4.95 6.41 8.00
N VAL A 177 -6.15 6.55 7.44
CA VAL A 177 -6.51 5.93 6.16
C VAL A 177 -5.77 6.63 5.03
N VAL A 178 -5.13 5.85 4.15
CA VAL A 178 -4.36 6.35 3.01
C VAL A 178 -4.92 5.80 1.69
N THR A 179 -4.51 6.40 0.57
CA THR A 179 -5.04 6.09 -0.77
C THR A 179 -4.76 4.67 -1.26
N THR A 180 -3.81 3.97 -0.62
CA THR A 180 -3.47 2.58 -0.94
C THR A 180 -4.22 1.55 -0.10
N ASP A 181 -5.02 1.98 0.87
CA ASP A 181 -5.77 1.06 1.73
C ASP A 181 -6.91 0.40 0.95
N ALA A 182 -7.03 -0.91 1.09
CA ALA A 182 -8.27 -1.60 0.70
C ALA A 182 -9.43 -1.14 1.58
N ILE A 183 -10.66 -1.17 1.05
CA ILE A 183 -11.86 -0.70 1.79
C ILE A 183 -12.00 -1.39 3.16
N LEU A 184 -11.74 -2.70 3.23
CA LEU A 184 -11.81 -3.45 4.49
C LEU A 184 -10.78 -2.96 5.52
N VAL A 185 -9.56 -2.64 5.08
CA VAL A 185 -8.49 -2.10 5.93
C VAL A 185 -8.85 -0.69 6.41
N ALA A 186 -9.37 0.15 5.52
CA ALA A 186 -9.81 1.50 5.87
C ALA A 186 -10.91 1.48 6.94
N ILE A 187 -11.91 0.60 6.80
CA ILE A 187 -12.97 0.43 7.82
C ILE A 187 -12.36 -0.02 9.16
N GLY A 188 -11.40 -0.96 9.12
CA GLY A 188 -10.69 -1.44 10.31
C GLY A 188 -9.94 -0.31 11.04
N LYS A 189 -9.18 0.49 10.29
CA LYS A 189 -8.46 1.65 10.82
C LYS A 189 -9.38 2.69 11.45
N LEU A 190 -10.48 3.02 10.78
CA LEU A 190 -11.47 3.96 11.31
C LEU A 190 -12.08 3.45 12.61
N GLN A 191 -12.44 2.17 12.69
CA GLN A 191 -12.97 1.59 13.93
C GLN A 191 -11.92 1.56 15.04
N SER A 192 -10.65 1.28 14.71
CA SER A 192 -9.54 1.32 15.67
C SER A 192 -9.33 2.73 16.23
N GLN A 193 -9.30 3.75 15.38
CA GLN A 193 -9.22 5.16 15.80
C GLN A 193 -10.39 5.55 16.72
N ILE A 194 -11.61 5.12 16.44
CA ILE A 194 -12.77 5.39 17.30
C ILE A 194 -12.60 4.73 18.67
N ASN A 195 -12.09 3.50 18.71
CA ASN A 195 -11.82 2.82 19.98
C ASN A 195 -10.77 3.58 20.81
N GLU A 196 -9.73 4.12 20.15
CA GLU A 196 -8.71 4.94 20.81
C GLU A 196 -9.23 6.31 21.23
N MET A 197 -10.16 6.93 20.50
CA MET A 197 -10.83 8.17 20.97
C MET A 197 -11.57 7.94 22.29
N GLY A 198 -12.09 6.73 22.51
CA GLY A 198 -12.67 6.30 23.79
C GLY A 198 -11.65 6.01 24.89
N SER A 199 -10.35 6.05 24.61
CA SER A 199 -9.28 5.83 25.60
C SER A 199 -8.89 7.10 26.38
N ASP A 200 -9.30 8.29 25.89
CA ASP A 200 -9.14 9.57 26.60
C ASP A 200 -10.15 9.75 27.76
N VAL A 201 -10.66 8.63 28.27
CA VAL A 201 -11.60 8.56 29.38
C VAL A 201 -10.86 8.81 30.68
N TRP A 202 -11.32 9.81 31.42
CA TRP A 202 -10.90 10.03 32.78
C TRP A 202 -11.23 8.80 33.64
N ASN A 203 -10.22 7.98 33.95
CA ASN A 203 -10.37 6.84 34.83
C ASN A 203 -10.43 7.32 36.29
N TRP A 204 -11.63 7.69 36.74
CA TRP A 204 -11.88 8.17 38.09
C TRP A 204 -11.96 7.00 39.07
N VAL A 205 -10.97 6.92 39.95
CA VAL A 205 -10.82 5.93 41.00
C VAL A 205 -11.41 6.47 42.30
N HIS A 206 -12.20 5.65 43.00
CA HIS A 206 -12.84 6.04 44.25
C HIS A 206 -11.81 6.24 45.38
N TYR A 207 -12.05 7.18 46.30
CA TYR A 207 -11.08 7.56 47.34
C TYR A 207 -10.58 6.36 48.16
N SER A 208 -11.44 5.36 48.41
CA SER A 208 -11.12 4.20 49.24
C SER A 208 -10.03 3.29 48.66
N GLU A 209 -9.80 3.36 47.35
CA GLU A 209 -8.71 2.63 46.66
C GLU A 209 -7.38 3.42 46.66
N VAL A 210 -7.45 4.71 46.99
CA VAL A 210 -6.32 5.65 46.93
C VAL A 210 -5.78 5.97 48.33
N GLY A 211 -6.65 5.98 49.34
CA GLY A 211 -6.31 6.38 50.69
C GLY A 211 -7.52 6.56 51.60
N ILE A 212 -7.40 7.45 52.59
CA ILE A 212 -8.39 7.61 53.66
C ILE A 212 -8.77 9.08 53.88
N PHE A 213 -10.02 9.32 54.26
CA PHE A 213 -10.46 10.63 54.74
C PHE A 213 -9.81 10.99 56.08
N GLY A 214 -9.59 12.28 56.31
CA GLY A 214 -9.33 12.78 57.65
C GLY A 214 -10.60 12.78 58.50
N SER A 215 -10.45 12.72 59.83
CA SER A 215 -11.55 12.51 60.78
C SER A 215 -12.65 13.57 60.76
N CYS A 216 -12.36 14.77 60.26
CA CYS A 216 -13.31 15.87 60.16
C CYS A 216 -14.08 15.91 58.84
N PHE A 217 -13.84 14.97 57.93
CA PHE A 217 -14.39 14.95 56.59
C PHE A 217 -15.03 13.61 56.27
N ALA A 218 -16.03 13.66 55.40
CA ALA A 218 -16.62 12.49 54.79
C ALA A 218 -17.04 12.81 53.36
N GLU A 219 -17.28 11.78 52.56
CA GLU A 219 -17.99 11.92 51.30
C GLU A 219 -19.42 12.41 51.51
N TYR A 220 -19.94 13.10 50.51
CA TYR A 220 -21.33 13.53 50.46
C TYR A 220 -21.94 13.17 49.11
N PHE A 221 -23.21 12.79 49.13
CA PHE A 221 -23.96 12.39 47.94
C PHE A 221 -25.29 13.14 47.87
N ILE A 222 -25.68 13.50 46.65
CA ILE A 222 -26.99 14.04 46.31
C ILE A 222 -27.61 13.07 45.31
N ASN A 223 -28.70 12.39 45.70
CA ASN A 223 -29.39 11.42 44.85
C ASN A 223 -28.46 10.33 44.27
N GLY A 224 -27.50 9.85 45.06
CA GLY A 224 -26.51 8.85 44.63
C GLY A 224 -25.35 9.40 43.79
N ILE A 225 -25.32 10.71 43.52
CA ILE A 225 -24.23 11.39 42.79
C ILE A 225 -23.39 12.18 43.79
N GLY A 226 -22.09 11.89 43.85
CA GLY A 226 -21.18 12.46 44.83
C GLY A 226 -20.01 11.53 45.09
N GLY A 227 -19.37 11.64 46.25
CA GLY A 227 -18.14 10.90 46.57
C GLY A 227 -16.88 11.67 46.17
N LEU A 228 -15.71 11.18 46.61
CA LEU A 228 -14.40 11.73 46.25
C LEU A 228 -13.66 10.75 45.34
N TYR A 229 -13.09 11.28 44.25
CA TYR A 229 -12.39 10.48 43.25
C TYR A 229 -11.09 11.15 42.81
N PHE A 230 -10.16 10.31 42.39
CA PHE A 230 -8.87 10.70 41.85
C PHE A 230 -8.68 10.09 40.47
N CYS A 231 -7.92 10.76 39.60
CA CYS A 231 -7.60 10.24 38.28
C CYS A 231 -6.18 10.66 37.95
N ILE A 232 -5.40 9.77 37.35
CA ILE A 232 -4.09 10.10 36.78
C ILE A 232 -4.28 10.13 35.28
N LYS A 233 -4.01 11.29 34.67
CA LYS A 233 -4.11 11.50 33.23
C LYS A 233 -2.95 12.37 32.78
N ASP A 234 -2.26 11.96 31.72
CA ASP A 234 -1.09 12.68 31.18
C ASP A 234 -0.04 13.01 32.26
N ASN A 235 0.22 12.05 33.16
CA ASN A 235 1.10 12.20 34.32
C ASN A 235 0.69 13.32 35.29
N VAL A 236 -0.58 13.73 35.29
CA VAL A 236 -1.13 14.69 36.25
C VAL A 236 -2.19 13.99 37.10
N LEU A 237 -2.06 14.13 38.42
CA LEU A 237 -3.05 13.72 39.39
C LEU A 237 -4.17 14.77 39.45
N TYR A 238 -5.39 14.33 39.25
CA TYR A 238 -6.60 15.12 39.38
C TYR A 238 -7.46 14.63 40.54
N VAL A 239 -8.25 15.54 41.10
CA VAL A 239 -9.28 15.26 42.08
C VAL A 239 -10.61 15.85 41.65
N LYS A 240 -11.70 15.17 41.98
CA LYS A 240 -13.06 15.71 41.93
C LYS A 240 -13.88 15.11 43.06
N GLY A 241 -14.96 15.77 43.45
CA GLY A 241 -15.91 15.14 44.33
C GLY A 241 -16.81 16.09 45.09
N LEU A 242 -17.60 15.51 45.99
CA LEU A 242 -18.47 16.23 46.90
C LEU A 242 -18.20 15.71 48.31
N ILE A 243 -17.78 16.60 49.21
CA ILE A 243 -17.35 16.27 50.57
C ILE A 243 -18.10 17.10 51.59
N THR A 244 -18.21 16.62 52.82
CA THR A 244 -18.82 17.36 53.93
C THR A 244 -17.87 17.45 55.11
N VAL A 245 -17.96 18.54 55.87
CA VAL A 245 -17.27 18.69 57.15
C VAL A 245 -18.19 18.13 58.25
N THR A 246 -17.76 17.04 58.88
CA THR A 246 -18.52 16.35 59.93
C THR A 246 -18.29 16.96 61.30
N THR A 247 -17.12 17.53 61.55
CA THR A 247 -16.74 18.13 62.84
C THR A 247 -15.97 19.44 62.64
N SER A 248 -16.27 20.44 63.48
CA SER A 248 -15.56 21.73 63.44
C SER A 248 -14.18 21.59 64.06
N ALA A 249 -13.18 22.28 63.48
CA ALA A 249 -11.83 22.33 64.02
C ALA A 249 -11.22 23.73 63.83
N SER A 250 -10.51 24.21 64.85
CA SER A 250 -9.83 25.53 64.82
C SER A 250 -8.39 25.46 64.31
N THR A 251 -7.89 24.26 64.03
CA THR A 251 -6.54 23.99 63.51
C THR A 251 -6.61 23.35 62.12
N VAL A 252 -5.50 23.38 61.39
CA VAL A 252 -5.36 22.69 60.10
C VAL A 252 -5.70 21.20 60.24
N GLN A 253 -6.53 20.70 59.34
CA GLN A 253 -6.97 19.31 59.30
C GLN A 253 -6.57 18.64 57.98
N ASN A 254 -6.37 17.33 58.03
CA ASN A 254 -6.31 16.53 56.80
C ASN A 254 -7.73 16.38 56.25
N ILE A 255 -7.90 16.68 54.98
CA ILE A 255 -9.10 16.33 54.20
C ILE A 255 -8.97 14.87 53.77
N PHE A 256 -7.83 14.52 53.18
CA PHE A 256 -7.55 13.19 52.67
C PHE A 256 -6.06 12.87 52.82
N VAL A 257 -5.73 11.63 53.14
CA VAL A 257 -4.36 11.12 53.25
C VAL A 257 -4.21 9.97 52.26
N PHE A 258 -3.27 10.12 51.33
CA PHE A 258 -2.96 9.07 50.36
C PHE A 258 -2.26 7.90 51.06
N GLN A 259 -2.67 6.68 50.72
CA GLN A 259 -2.03 5.44 51.20
C GLN A 259 -1.45 4.61 50.06
N ASN A 260 -2.00 4.76 48.85
CA ASN A 260 -1.48 4.11 47.65
C ASN A 260 -0.27 4.91 47.12
N ALA A 261 0.87 4.22 47.01
CA ALA A 261 2.13 4.80 46.56
C ALA A 261 2.12 5.22 45.08
N ASP A 262 1.26 4.63 44.26
CA ASP A 262 1.09 5.00 42.84
C ASP A 262 0.57 6.43 42.67
N TYR A 263 0.07 7.04 43.76
CA TYR A 263 -0.42 8.42 43.83
C TYR A 263 0.54 9.35 44.58
N TYR A 264 1.75 8.87 44.92
CA TYR A 264 2.79 9.67 45.54
C TYR A 264 3.67 10.34 44.48
N ILE A 265 4.17 11.54 44.79
CA ILE A 265 5.04 12.29 43.87
C ILE A 265 6.31 12.72 44.57
N LEU A 266 7.46 12.60 43.89
CA LEU A 266 8.73 13.19 44.33
C LEU A 266 8.75 14.69 43.95
N LYS A 267 9.09 15.55 44.93
CA LYS A 267 9.28 16.99 44.71
C LYS A 267 10.30 17.21 43.58
N PRO A 268 10.06 18.07 42.57
CA PRO A 268 11.13 18.50 41.68
C PRO A 268 12.15 19.30 42.51
N ASP A 269 13.34 18.74 42.69
CA ASP A 269 14.50 19.52 43.10
C ASP A 269 14.96 20.31 41.86
N ILE A 270 14.94 21.64 42.00
CA ILE A 270 15.81 22.64 41.36
C ILE A 270 15.03 23.90 40.94
N LEU A 271 15.47 25.01 41.57
CA LEU A 271 15.42 26.42 41.16
C LEU A 271 14.10 26.99 40.61
N ASN A 272 13.50 27.87 41.42
CA ASN A 272 12.94 29.17 41.00
C ASN A 272 12.19 29.23 39.67
N VAL A 273 11.44 28.19 39.32
CA VAL A 273 10.35 28.34 38.38
C VAL A 273 9.19 28.85 39.22
N ASN A 274 8.74 30.06 38.92
CA ASN A 274 7.38 30.52 39.18
C ASN A 274 6.44 29.58 38.40
N LEU A 275 6.42 28.29 38.76
CA LEU A 275 5.30 27.44 38.48
C LEU A 275 4.19 28.09 39.28
N GLN A 276 3.21 28.64 38.58
CA GLN A 276 2.00 29.14 39.20
C GLN A 276 1.50 28.03 40.11
N TYR A 277 1.84 28.12 41.40
CA TYR A 277 1.09 27.50 42.45
C TYR A 277 -0.35 27.81 42.09
N PHE A 278 -1.17 26.80 41.84
CA PHE A 278 -2.60 27.06 41.83
C PHE A 278 -2.91 27.51 43.25
N SER A 279 -2.91 28.82 43.43
CA SER A 279 -3.27 29.52 44.66
C SER A 279 -4.45 28.79 45.28
N ALA A 280 -4.42 28.60 46.60
CA ALA A 280 -5.59 28.40 47.45
C ALA A 280 -6.90 28.26 46.65
N GLN A 281 -7.24 27.05 46.19
CA GLN A 281 -8.39 26.90 45.31
C GLN A 281 -9.65 27.13 46.12
N ARG A 282 -10.44 28.13 45.71
CA ARG A 282 -11.70 28.46 46.37
C ARG A 282 -12.79 27.57 45.79
N ILE A 283 -13.30 26.67 46.61
CA ILE A 283 -14.57 26.00 46.34
C ILE A 283 -15.68 27.02 46.62
N ASN A 284 -16.44 27.40 45.59
CA ASN A 284 -17.62 28.24 45.76
C ASN A 284 -18.79 27.36 46.25
N LEU A 285 -19.33 27.70 47.42
CA LEU A 285 -20.47 27.03 48.03
C LEU A 285 -21.80 27.55 47.50
N TRP A 286 -22.81 26.68 47.50
CA TRP A 286 -24.22 27.06 47.36
C TRP A 286 -24.79 27.71 48.64
N LEU A 287 -24.18 27.50 49.82
CA LEU A 287 -24.56 28.13 51.10
C LEU A 287 -23.30 28.43 51.97
N THR A 288 -22.79 29.65 51.85
CA THR A 288 -22.00 30.42 52.85
C THR A 288 -20.74 29.78 53.49
N GLY A 289 -19.64 29.65 52.76
CA GLY A 289 -18.34 29.19 53.29
C GLY A 289 -17.29 28.99 52.18
N SER A 290 -16.01 29.03 52.50
CA SER A 290 -14.91 28.78 51.55
C SER A 290 -13.93 27.83 52.22
N LEU A 291 -13.64 26.69 51.60
CA LEU A 291 -12.60 25.76 52.05
C LEU A 291 -11.40 25.92 51.12
N VAL A 292 -10.27 26.29 51.72
CA VAL A 292 -8.99 26.38 51.02
C VAL A 292 -8.14 25.20 51.45
N TYR A 293 -7.63 24.45 50.48
CA TYR A 293 -6.80 23.28 50.70
C TYR A 293 -5.49 23.33 49.94
N GLU A 294 -4.52 22.57 50.41
CA GLU A 294 -3.21 22.38 49.82
C GLU A 294 -2.83 20.89 49.75
N TYR A 295 -2.11 20.50 48.71
CA TYR A 295 -1.48 19.18 48.63
C TYR A 295 -0.07 19.25 49.22
N VAL A 296 0.17 18.55 50.33
CA VAL A 296 1.43 18.64 51.06
C VAL A 296 1.93 17.28 51.52
N LYS A 297 3.26 17.16 51.63
CA LYS A 297 3.88 15.98 52.24
C LYS A 297 3.54 15.92 53.72
N SER A 298 3.15 14.74 54.21
CA SER A 298 2.76 14.50 55.60
C SER A 298 3.47 13.25 56.12
N GLY A 299 4.74 13.40 56.53
CA GLY A 299 5.58 12.27 56.92
C GLY A 299 6.03 11.45 55.70
N ALA A 300 5.71 10.15 55.68
CA ALA A 300 6.02 9.24 54.57
C ALA A 300 4.98 9.27 53.44
N THR A 301 3.84 9.93 53.65
CA THR A 301 2.73 10.00 52.68
C THR A 301 2.46 11.45 52.25
N TYR A 302 1.46 11.63 51.38
CA TYR A 302 0.93 12.92 50.97
C TYR A 302 -0.50 13.10 51.48
N ALA A 303 -0.91 14.36 51.66
CA ALA A 303 -2.25 14.67 52.13
C ALA A 303 -2.79 15.96 51.49
N LEU A 304 -4.10 16.00 51.29
CA LEU A 304 -4.84 17.24 51.10
C LEU A 304 -5.14 17.81 52.48
N LYS A 305 -4.64 19.01 52.79
CA LYS A 305 -4.84 19.67 54.09
C LYS A 305 -5.60 20.96 53.94
N THR A 306 -6.38 21.31 54.95
CA THR A 306 -6.99 22.64 55.04
C THR A 306 -5.91 23.68 55.35
N THR A 307 -6.12 24.94 54.96
CA THR A 307 -5.23 26.05 55.33
C THR A 307 -5.79 26.93 56.45
N SER A 308 -7.04 26.67 56.84
CA SER A 308 -7.77 27.42 57.86
C SER A 308 -8.65 26.50 58.71
N SER A 309 -9.27 27.09 59.73
CA SER A 309 -10.33 26.46 60.52
C SER A 309 -11.49 26.01 59.64
N ILE A 310 -12.19 24.97 60.09
CA ILE A 310 -13.36 24.39 59.43
C ILE A 310 -14.55 24.35 60.39
N THR A 311 -15.75 24.49 59.82
CA THR A 311 -17.01 24.46 60.57
C THR A 311 -17.88 23.32 60.04
N ALA A 312 -18.40 22.49 60.94
CA ALA A 312 -19.27 21.37 60.60
C ALA A 312 -20.55 21.81 59.86
N GLY A 313 -21.11 20.90 59.07
CA GLY A 313 -22.38 21.08 58.36
C GLY A 313 -22.26 21.71 56.98
N HIS A 314 -21.05 22.09 56.55
CA HIS A 314 -20.80 22.60 55.20
C HIS A 314 -20.44 21.46 54.23
N VAL A 315 -20.97 21.55 53.01
CA VAL A 315 -20.73 20.60 51.91
C VAL A 315 -19.98 21.31 50.78
N PHE A 316 -18.84 20.78 50.34
CA PHE A 316 -17.96 21.39 49.35
C PHE A 316 -17.89 20.55 48.06
N GLN A 317 -18.08 21.21 46.91
CA GLN A 317 -17.89 20.60 45.58
C GLN A 317 -16.49 20.89 45.05
N ILE A 318 -15.75 19.83 44.75
CA ILE A 318 -14.47 19.88 44.06
C ILE A 318 -14.73 19.57 42.59
N LEU A 319 -14.60 20.57 41.72
CA LEU A 319 -14.57 20.35 40.28
C LEU A 319 -13.30 19.59 39.89
N PRO A 320 -13.27 18.87 38.75
CA PRO A 320 -12.05 18.25 38.25
C PRO A 320 -10.88 19.23 38.24
N THR A 321 -9.93 19.00 39.13
CA THR A 321 -8.85 19.93 39.45
C THR A 321 -7.52 19.18 39.45
N ALA A 322 -6.53 19.71 38.73
CA ALA A 322 -5.17 19.20 38.77
C ALA A 322 -4.54 19.52 40.13
N LEU A 323 -3.96 18.51 40.77
CA LEU A 323 -3.25 18.64 42.04
C LEU A 323 -1.74 18.77 41.81
N CYS A 324 -1.16 17.84 41.04
CA CYS A 324 0.30 17.67 40.93
C CYS A 324 0.66 16.65 39.82
N TYR A 325 1.95 16.51 39.48
CA TYR A 325 2.44 15.58 38.44
C TYR A 325 2.88 14.22 39.01
N VAL A 326 2.26 13.11 38.59
CA VAL A 326 2.65 11.73 38.96
C VAL A 326 3.87 11.28 38.15
N ASN A 327 4.80 10.56 38.79
CA ASN A 327 5.93 9.93 38.11
C ASN A 327 5.98 8.44 38.44
#